data_AF-A0A7Y4WAE2-F1
#
_entry.id   AF-A0A7Y4WAE2-F1
#
_cell.length_a   1.000
_cell.length_b   1.000
_cell.length_c   1.000
_cell.angle_alpha   90.00
_cell.angle_beta   90.00
_cell.angle_gamma   90.00
#
_symmetry.space_group_name_H-M   'P 1'
#
loop_
_entity.id
_entity.type
_entity.pdbx_description
1 polymer ?
#
loop_
_entity_poly.entity_id
_entity_poly.type
_entity_poly.pdbx_seq_one_letter_code
_entity_poly.pdbx_strand_id
1 'polypeptide(L)'
;MTNISNILDSEVRARALVRIGYFDDTKKRGRQVDYRRLLGWFVDFSRKDLAKMSPAEQFSLREEIRALQEEGLNFTVNDASVITHWIQTQEAVAHYLKTLTETGQFYSEPFQLKFSFTIPQFLPEGAAQLKERIYFGEFVEPFDGKGLLYLLTLALRHAGDRLRYCKHCSTLFVQARRKQRFCKRECQQVASMRALRMIEREARKTKRRSSQANRRASHGKKRR
;
A
#
# COMPACT_ATOMS: atom_id res chain seq x y z
N MET A 1 4.96 41.05 -14.56
CA MET A 1 5.03 39.67 -14.01
C MET A 1 3.61 39.27 -13.66
N THR A 2 3.00 38.41 -14.47
CA THR A 2 1.65 37.89 -14.23
C THR A 2 1.68 36.97 -13.03
N ASN A 3 0.91 37.30 -11.99
CA ASN A 3 0.58 36.37 -10.91
C ASN A 3 -0.20 35.21 -11.54
N ILE A 4 0.51 34.17 -11.99
CA ILE A 4 -0.12 32.89 -12.34
C ILE A 4 -0.74 32.41 -11.04
N SER A 5 -2.06 32.28 -11.00
CA SER A 5 -2.74 31.84 -9.79
C SER A 5 -2.17 30.48 -9.37
N ASN A 6 -1.69 30.38 -8.13
CA ASN A 6 -1.15 29.13 -7.56
C ASN A 6 -2.22 28.07 -7.29
N ILE A 7 -3.45 28.32 -7.70
CA ILE A 7 -4.61 27.43 -7.59
C ILE A 7 -4.69 26.60 -8.87
N LEU A 8 -4.82 25.28 -8.70
CA LEU A 8 -5.08 24.37 -9.80
C LEU A 8 -6.48 24.65 -10.37
N ASP A 9 -6.59 24.74 -11.70
CA ASP A 9 -7.89 24.86 -12.34
C ASP A 9 -8.85 23.76 -11.82
N SER A 10 -10.09 24.16 -11.52
CA SER A 10 -11.10 23.30 -10.88
C SER A 10 -11.33 22.00 -11.64
N GLU A 11 -11.29 22.02 -12.98
CA GLU A 11 -11.43 20.83 -13.81
C GLU A 11 -10.18 19.94 -13.74
N VAL A 12 -8.99 20.55 -13.73
CA VAL A 12 -7.72 19.84 -13.58
C VAL A 12 -7.67 19.17 -12.19
N ARG A 13 -8.08 19.87 -11.14
CA ARG A 13 -8.18 19.34 -9.78
C ARG A 13 -9.15 18.16 -9.72
N ALA A 14 -10.35 18.31 -10.25
CA ALA A 14 -11.35 17.24 -10.27
C ALA A 14 -10.82 15.99 -10.99
N ARG A 15 -10.17 16.16 -12.16
CA ARG A 15 -9.55 15.04 -12.90
C ARG A 15 -8.43 14.37 -12.12
N ALA A 16 -7.57 15.14 -11.46
CA ALA A 16 -6.50 14.61 -10.62
C ALA A 16 -7.06 13.78 -9.45
N LEU A 17 -8.06 14.29 -8.74
CA LEU A 17 -8.71 13.57 -7.63
C LEU A 17 -9.41 12.28 -8.11
N VAL A 18 -9.97 12.28 -9.32
CA VAL A 18 -10.54 11.08 -9.95
C VAL A 18 -9.46 10.04 -10.25
N ARG A 19 -8.28 10.43 -10.76
CA ARG A 19 -7.16 9.50 -11.01
C ARG A 19 -6.68 8.84 -9.72
N ILE A 20 -6.64 9.60 -8.63
CA ILE A 20 -6.31 9.10 -7.28
C ILE A 20 -7.40 8.15 -6.77
N GLY A 21 -8.64 8.35 -7.21
CA GLY A 21 -9.83 7.72 -6.62
C GLY A 21 -10.11 8.29 -5.23
N TYR A 22 -9.88 9.59 -5.04
CA TYR A 22 -9.98 10.26 -3.74
C TYR A 22 -11.39 10.20 -3.17
N PHE A 23 -12.42 10.31 -4.01
CA PHE A 23 -13.82 10.22 -3.60
C PHE A 23 -14.43 8.85 -3.95
N ASP A 24 -15.27 8.34 -3.05
CA ASP A 24 -16.15 7.21 -3.28
C ASP A 24 -17.51 7.70 -3.84
N ASP A 25 -17.61 7.74 -5.16
CA ASP A 25 -18.83 8.17 -5.86
C ASP A 25 -19.94 7.09 -5.84
N THR A 26 -19.67 5.90 -5.30
CA THR A 26 -20.66 4.80 -5.27
C THR A 26 -21.69 4.95 -4.15
N LYS A 27 -21.44 5.85 -3.19
CA LYS A 27 -22.30 6.04 -2.02
C LYS A 27 -23.38 7.09 -2.29
N LYS A 28 -24.64 6.73 -2.03
CA LYS A 28 -25.82 7.60 -2.16
C LYS A 28 -25.82 8.85 -1.26
N ARG A 29 -24.91 8.96 -0.28
CA ARG A 29 -24.90 10.02 0.76
C ARG A 29 -23.91 11.17 0.48
N GLY A 30 -23.57 11.40 -0.79
CA GLY A 30 -22.63 12.44 -1.20
C GLY A 30 -21.18 11.95 -1.27
N ARG A 31 -20.29 12.81 -1.79
CA ARG A 31 -18.85 12.52 -1.97
C ARG A 31 -18.20 12.30 -0.60
N GLN A 32 -17.73 11.08 -0.35
CA GLN A 32 -16.92 10.74 0.83
C GLN A 32 -15.51 10.38 0.40
N VAL A 33 -14.51 10.68 1.23
CA VAL A 33 -13.12 10.30 0.95
C VAL A 33 -12.95 8.77 1.01
N ASP A 34 -12.43 8.15 -0.04
CA ASP A 34 -11.98 6.75 -0.03
C ASP A 34 -10.54 6.68 0.51
N TYR A 35 -10.40 6.67 1.83
CA TYR A 35 -9.10 6.58 2.50
C TYR A 35 -8.28 5.34 2.09
N ARG A 36 -8.93 4.27 1.61
CA ARG A 36 -8.23 3.07 1.11
C ARG A 36 -7.57 3.37 -0.25
N ARG A 37 -8.26 4.09 -1.15
CA ARG A 37 -7.68 4.52 -2.42
C ARG A 37 -6.58 5.54 -2.21
N LEU A 38 -6.80 6.52 -1.32
CA LEU A 38 -5.79 7.49 -0.93
C LEU A 38 -4.53 6.80 -0.38
N LEU A 39 -4.70 5.82 0.53
CA LEU A 39 -3.56 5.05 1.03
C LEU A 39 -2.88 4.25 -0.09
N GLY A 40 -3.65 3.71 -1.04
CA GLY A 40 -3.14 3.03 -2.22
C GLY A 40 -2.23 3.94 -3.05
N TRP A 41 -2.67 5.18 -3.26
CA TRP A 41 -1.88 6.19 -3.96
C TRP A 41 -0.56 6.48 -3.24
N PHE A 42 -0.53 6.62 -1.91
CA PHE A 42 0.73 6.81 -1.17
C PHE A 42 1.68 5.61 -1.29
N VAL A 43 1.14 4.39 -1.25
CA VAL A 43 1.94 3.16 -1.44
C VAL A 43 2.48 3.07 -2.88
N ASP A 44 1.72 3.52 -3.88
CA ASP A 44 2.20 3.62 -5.26
C ASP A 44 3.25 4.71 -5.41
N PHE A 45 2.98 5.90 -4.86
CA PHE A 45 3.87 7.05 -4.87
C PHE A 45 5.24 6.71 -4.28
N SER A 46 5.29 6.03 -3.13
CA SER A 46 6.53 5.63 -2.46
C SER A 46 7.44 4.69 -3.26
N ARG A 47 6.95 4.17 -4.39
CA ARG A 47 7.66 3.19 -5.24
C ARG A 47 7.94 3.69 -6.66
N LYS A 48 7.43 4.87 -7.02
CA LYS A 48 7.66 5.45 -8.36
C LYS A 48 9.14 5.81 -8.51
N ASP A 49 9.72 5.48 -9.66
CA ASP A 49 11.06 5.97 -9.99
C ASP A 49 10.92 7.33 -10.65
N LEU A 50 10.95 8.41 -9.85
CA LEU A 50 10.71 9.77 -10.33
C LEU A 50 11.72 10.19 -11.42
N ALA A 51 12.93 9.63 -11.39
CA ALA A 51 13.98 9.91 -12.37
C ALA A 51 13.70 9.27 -13.75
N LYS A 52 12.97 8.15 -13.79
CA LYS A 52 12.62 7.45 -15.04
C LYS A 52 11.24 7.81 -15.59
N MET A 53 10.48 8.63 -14.88
CA MET A 53 9.15 9.05 -15.34
C MET A 53 9.27 9.99 -16.54
N SER A 54 8.43 9.77 -17.54
CA SER A 54 8.30 10.69 -18.68
C SER A 54 7.78 12.06 -18.22
N PRO A 55 8.03 13.15 -18.98
CA PRO A 55 7.51 14.47 -18.64
C PRO A 55 5.98 14.51 -18.45
N ALA A 56 5.23 13.75 -19.24
CA ALA A 56 3.78 13.65 -19.12
C ALA A 56 3.32 13.00 -17.81
N GLU A 57 4.03 11.95 -17.36
CA GLU A 57 3.75 11.30 -16.08
C GLU A 57 4.14 12.20 -14.89
N GLN A 58 5.26 12.92 -14.99
CA GLN A 58 5.67 13.90 -13.97
C GLN A 58 4.64 15.03 -13.86
N PHE A 59 4.13 15.51 -14.99
CA PHE A 59 3.06 16.51 -15.02
C PHE A 59 1.77 15.99 -14.38
N SER A 60 1.35 14.76 -14.72
CA SER A 60 0.17 14.14 -14.12
C SER A 60 0.31 13.96 -12.60
N LEU A 61 1.49 13.54 -12.15
CA LEU A 61 1.81 13.39 -10.72
C LEU A 61 1.81 14.75 -10.00
N ARG A 62 2.31 15.81 -10.66
CA ARG A 62 2.26 17.18 -10.13
C ARG A 62 0.83 17.62 -9.85
N GLU A 63 -0.07 17.40 -10.81
CA GLU A 63 -1.49 17.72 -10.65
C GLU A 63 -2.11 16.95 -9.47
N GLU A 64 -1.78 15.67 -9.32
CA GLU A 64 -2.26 14.83 -8.21
C GLU A 64 -1.77 15.34 -6.85
N ILE A 65 -0.48 15.64 -6.73
CA ILE A 65 0.13 16.20 -5.53
C ILE A 65 -0.53 17.54 -5.16
N ARG A 66 -0.72 18.43 -6.13
CA ARG A 66 -1.35 19.73 -5.93
C ARG A 66 -2.81 19.59 -5.52
N ALA A 67 -3.57 18.74 -6.19
CA ALA A 67 -4.96 18.49 -5.86
C ALA A 67 -5.11 17.98 -4.42
N LEU A 68 -4.26 17.05 -3.98
CA LEU A 68 -4.24 16.59 -2.59
C LEU A 68 -3.92 17.72 -1.61
N GLN A 69 -2.90 18.53 -1.88
CA GLN A 69 -2.53 19.64 -1.01
C GLN A 69 -3.68 20.65 -0.83
N GLU A 70 -4.41 20.96 -1.90
CA GLU A 70 -5.57 21.85 -1.84
C GLU A 70 -6.73 21.24 -1.03
N GLU A 71 -7.06 19.97 -1.24
CA GLU A 71 -8.14 19.29 -0.51
C GLU A 71 -7.81 19.07 0.97
N GLY A 72 -6.54 18.86 1.32
CA GLY A 72 -6.12 18.56 2.68
C GLY A 72 -6.03 19.78 3.60
N LEU A 73 -5.84 20.98 3.04
CA LEU A 73 -5.53 22.18 3.83
C LEU A 73 -6.43 23.38 3.55
N ASN A 74 -7.31 23.38 2.53
CA ASN A 74 -8.12 24.54 2.15
C ASN A 74 -7.32 25.85 1.91
N PHE A 75 -6.00 25.78 1.75
CA PHE A 75 -5.12 26.93 1.52
C PHE A 75 -4.15 26.65 0.35
N THR A 76 -3.75 27.72 -0.34
CA THR A 76 -2.80 27.68 -1.45
C THR A 76 -1.37 27.45 -0.97
N VAL A 77 -0.77 26.33 -1.37
CA VAL A 77 0.66 26.06 -1.16
C VAL A 77 1.45 26.78 -2.25
N ASN A 78 2.29 27.75 -1.91
CA ASN A 78 3.00 28.54 -2.92
C ASN A 78 4.13 27.79 -3.63
N ASP A 79 4.67 26.67 -3.08
CA ASP A 79 6.01 26.21 -3.48
C ASP A 79 6.19 24.73 -3.88
N ALA A 80 5.13 23.98 -4.21
CA ALA A 80 5.29 22.57 -4.61
C ALA A 80 5.86 22.33 -6.03
N SER A 81 6.60 23.28 -6.60
CA SER A 81 7.11 23.22 -7.98
C SER A 81 8.48 22.54 -8.12
N VAL A 82 9.24 22.36 -7.03
CA VAL A 82 10.60 21.80 -7.11
C VAL A 82 10.57 20.28 -6.93
N ILE A 83 10.99 19.54 -7.97
CA ILE A 83 11.08 18.05 -7.99
C ILE A 83 11.85 17.50 -6.78
N THR A 84 12.89 18.22 -6.32
CA THR A 84 13.67 17.85 -5.13
C THR A 84 12.79 17.67 -3.89
N HIS A 85 11.78 18.51 -3.69
CA HIS A 85 10.84 18.35 -2.56
C HIS A 85 9.96 17.11 -2.72
N TRP A 86 9.62 16.72 -3.95
CA TRP A 86 8.84 15.50 -4.17
C TRP A 86 9.65 14.25 -3.89
N ILE A 87 10.95 14.24 -4.23
CA ILE A 87 11.86 13.15 -3.89
C ILE A 87 11.95 13.02 -2.36
N GLN A 88 12.20 14.12 -1.65
CA GLN A 88 12.22 14.12 -0.17
C GLN A 88 10.90 13.63 0.43
N THR A 89 9.76 14.08 -0.14
CA THR A 89 8.43 13.63 0.32
C THR A 89 8.23 12.14 0.04
N GLN A 90 8.66 11.65 -1.13
CA GLN A 90 8.58 10.24 -1.50
C GLN A 90 9.42 9.37 -0.57
N GLU A 91 10.65 9.78 -0.27
CA GLU A 91 11.55 9.11 0.67
C GLU A 91 10.96 9.08 2.07
N ALA A 92 10.39 10.19 2.55
CA ALA A 92 9.71 10.25 3.83
C ALA A 92 8.50 9.29 3.88
N VAL A 93 7.64 9.29 2.85
CA VAL A 93 6.50 8.36 2.75
C VAL A 93 6.99 6.91 2.74
N ALA A 94 8.03 6.59 1.96
CA ALA A 94 8.59 5.25 1.87
C ALA A 94 9.17 4.78 3.22
N HIS A 95 9.95 5.65 3.87
CA HIS A 95 10.49 5.41 5.20
C HIS A 95 9.37 5.15 6.21
N TYR A 96 8.36 6.03 6.25
CA TYR A 96 7.24 5.86 7.17
C TYR A 96 6.47 4.59 6.95
N LEU A 97 6.11 4.27 5.70
CA LEU A 97 5.41 3.02 5.39
C LEU A 97 6.25 1.82 5.79
N LYS A 98 7.57 1.85 5.60
CA LYS A 98 8.50 0.80 6.03
C LYS A 98 8.55 0.65 7.55
N THR A 99 8.83 1.72 8.30
CA THR A 99 8.92 1.69 9.77
C THR A 99 7.62 1.22 10.39
N LEU A 100 6.51 1.78 9.90
CA LEU A 100 5.15 1.35 10.20
C LEU A 100 5.12 -0.17 10.02
N THR A 101 5.42 -0.67 8.82
CA THR A 101 5.28 -2.08 8.51
C THR A 101 6.18 -3.06 9.28
N GLU A 102 7.32 -2.59 9.79
CA GLU A 102 8.29 -3.40 10.52
C GLU A 102 8.03 -3.40 12.02
N THR A 103 7.66 -2.25 12.58
CA THR A 103 7.58 -2.04 14.03
C THR A 103 6.15 -2.05 14.56
N GLY A 104 5.15 -1.93 13.68
CA GLY A 104 3.79 -1.62 14.11
C GLY A 104 3.67 -0.21 14.71
N GLN A 105 4.67 0.65 14.53
CA GLN A 105 4.71 2.00 15.08
C GLN A 105 5.14 3.02 14.01
N PHE A 106 4.66 4.25 14.15
CA PHE A 106 5.04 5.38 13.30
C PHE A 106 5.51 6.52 14.19
N TYR A 107 6.61 7.12 13.79
CA TYR A 107 7.18 8.36 14.32
C TYR A 107 7.54 9.24 13.13
N SER A 108 7.10 10.48 13.12
CA SER A 108 7.40 11.44 12.05
C SER A 108 7.83 12.76 12.65
N GLU A 109 9.14 12.97 12.77
CA GLU A 109 9.67 14.30 13.10
C GLU A 109 9.60 15.23 11.89
N PRO A 110 9.37 16.56 12.07
CA PRO A 110 9.40 17.35 13.31
C PRO A 110 8.10 17.32 14.15
N PHE A 111 7.19 16.36 13.94
CA PHE A 111 5.91 16.27 14.64
C PHE A 111 5.95 15.18 15.74
N GLN A 112 5.23 15.38 16.84
CA GLN A 112 5.01 14.30 17.82
C GLN A 112 3.78 13.46 17.43
N LEU A 113 3.77 12.91 16.22
CA LEU A 113 2.74 11.97 15.78
C LEU A 113 3.21 10.54 16.07
N LYS A 114 2.70 9.97 17.16
CA LYS A 114 2.94 8.58 17.56
C LYS A 114 1.75 7.72 17.15
N PHE A 115 1.92 6.83 16.17
CA PHE A 115 0.94 5.77 15.90
C PHE A 115 1.45 4.43 16.36
N SER A 116 0.52 3.61 16.81
CA SER A 116 0.70 2.17 16.98
C SER A 116 -0.42 1.48 16.22
N PHE A 117 -0.07 0.50 15.39
CA PHE A 117 -1.01 -0.29 14.64
C PHE A 117 -0.47 -1.72 14.57
N THR A 118 -1.33 -2.70 14.84
CA THR A 118 -0.92 -4.10 14.75
C THR A 118 -1.14 -4.60 13.33
N ILE A 119 -0.05 -4.87 12.62
CA ILE A 119 -0.16 -5.55 11.32
C ILE A 119 -0.53 -7.00 11.58
N PRO A 120 -1.52 -7.56 10.88
CA PRO A 120 -1.93 -8.94 11.08
C PRO A 120 -0.83 -10.00 10.90
N GLN A 121 0.32 -9.65 10.31
CA GLN A 121 1.46 -10.54 10.18
C GLN A 121 2.23 -10.77 11.48
N PHE A 122 2.07 -9.88 12.46
CA PHE A 122 2.67 -9.99 13.79
C PHE A 122 1.70 -10.58 14.82
N LEU A 123 0.48 -10.96 14.40
CA LEU A 123 -0.47 -11.65 15.24
C LEU A 123 -0.29 -13.17 15.08
N PRO A 124 -0.15 -13.93 16.18
CA PRO A 124 -0.16 -15.39 16.11
C PRO A 124 -1.46 -15.89 15.46
N GLU A 125 -1.40 -16.99 14.70
CA GLU A 125 -2.58 -17.58 14.07
C GLU A 125 -3.65 -17.89 15.13
N GLY A 126 -4.81 -17.25 15.01
CA GLY A 126 -5.92 -17.40 15.96
C GLY A 126 -6.06 -16.27 17.00
N ALA A 127 -5.12 -15.32 17.07
CA ALA A 127 -5.28 -14.14 17.90
C ALA A 127 -6.46 -13.28 17.41
N ALA A 128 -7.36 -12.92 18.33
CA ALA A 128 -8.40 -11.95 18.04
C ALA A 128 -7.77 -10.67 17.48
N GLN A 129 -8.31 -10.14 16.38
CA GLN A 129 -7.93 -8.81 15.89
C GLN A 129 -8.16 -7.84 17.04
N LEU A 130 -7.10 -7.39 17.71
CA LEU A 130 -7.17 -6.32 18.70
C LEU A 130 -7.72 -5.09 17.96
N LYS A 131 -9.02 -4.86 18.15
CA LYS A 131 -9.65 -3.61 17.79
C LYS A 131 -9.06 -2.56 18.71
N GLU A 132 -8.25 -1.70 18.10
CA GLU A 132 -7.85 -0.36 18.54
C GLU A 132 -6.86 -0.23 19.71
N ARG A 133 -5.90 0.68 19.51
CA ARG A 133 -5.75 1.88 20.35
C ARG A 133 -4.97 2.97 19.60
N ILE A 134 -5.64 4.09 19.31
CA ILE A 134 -5.12 5.29 18.65
C ILE A 134 -5.07 6.41 19.71
N TYR A 135 -3.96 7.13 19.81
CA TYR A 135 -3.83 8.35 20.65
C TYR A 135 -3.27 9.51 19.81
N PHE A 136 -3.79 10.72 20.03
CA PHE A 136 -3.52 11.94 19.25
C PHE A 136 -2.58 12.91 19.98
N GLY A 137 -1.73 13.59 19.22
CA GLY A 137 -1.13 14.88 19.55
C GLY A 137 -1.22 15.77 18.31
N GLU A 138 -2.00 16.86 18.39
CA GLU A 138 -2.18 17.82 17.30
C GLU A 138 -1.28 19.04 17.53
N PHE A 139 -0.27 19.21 16.67
CA PHE A 139 0.14 20.51 16.16
C PHE A 139 0.94 20.31 14.87
N VAL A 140 0.49 20.88 13.76
CA VAL A 140 1.23 20.92 12.49
C VAL A 140 1.26 22.38 12.03
N GLU A 141 2.43 23.01 12.11
CA GLU A 141 2.64 24.32 11.52
C GLU A 141 2.75 24.18 9.98
N PRO A 142 2.00 24.99 9.21
CA PRO A 142 1.64 24.65 7.83
C PRO A 142 2.68 25.13 6.82
N PHE A 143 3.87 24.51 6.72
CA PHE A 143 4.84 24.90 5.68
C PHE A 143 5.60 23.72 5.06
N ASP A 144 5.79 23.79 3.73
CA ASP A 144 6.66 22.97 2.86
C ASP A 144 6.35 21.47 2.72
N GLY A 145 5.31 21.13 1.95
CA GLY A 145 5.04 19.73 1.56
C GLY A 145 4.38 18.84 2.63
N LYS A 146 4.24 19.34 3.86
CA LYS A 146 3.68 18.61 5.02
C LYS A 146 2.19 18.27 4.91
N GLY A 147 1.43 18.95 4.05
CA GLY A 147 0.03 18.61 3.79
C GLY A 147 -0.17 17.19 3.25
N LEU A 148 0.77 16.69 2.44
CA LEU A 148 0.75 15.30 1.98
C LEU A 148 0.97 14.31 3.13
N LEU A 149 1.87 14.62 4.07
CA LEU A 149 2.13 13.76 5.23
C LEU A 149 0.93 13.74 6.19
N TYR A 150 0.22 14.85 6.33
CA TYR A 150 -1.05 14.89 7.05
C TYR A 150 -2.13 14.02 6.37
N LEU A 151 -2.27 14.08 5.05
CA LEU A 151 -3.19 13.21 4.32
C LEU A 151 -2.81 11.73 4.41
N LEU A 152 -1.51 11.41 4.39
CA LEU A 152 -1.01 10.06 4.66
C LEU A 152 -1.43 9.60 6.06
N THR A 153 -1.27 10.46 7.07
CA THR A 153 -1.72 10.21 8.44
C THR A 153 -3.22 9.88 8.50
N LEU A 154 -4.07 10.68 7.84
CA LEU A 154 -5.51 10.40 7.79
C LEU A 154 -5.80 9.06 7.07
N ALA A 155 -5.12 8.79 5.96
CA ALA A 155 -5.26 7.55 5.22
C ALA A 155 -4.85 6.32 6.06
N LEU A 156 -3.77 6.44 6.83
CA LEU A 156 -3.31 5.42 7.77
C LEU A 156 -4.29 5.20 8.92
N ARG A 157 -4.83 6.28 9.49
CA ARG A 157 -5.85 6.21 10.55
C ARG A 157 -7.08 5.42 10.11
N HIS A 158 -7.56 5.65 8.90
CA HIS A 158 -8.83 5.09 8.42
C HIS A 158 -8.71 3.79 7.62
N ALA A 159 -7.54 3.51 7.04
CA ALA A 159 -7.33 2.35 6.16
C ALA A 159 -6.01 1.60 6.40
N GLY A 160 -5.23 1.96 7.44
CA GLY A 160 -3.95 1.31 7.75
C GLY A 160 -4.08 -0.18 8.07
N ASP A 161 -5.23 -0.61 8.62
CA ASP A 161 -5.58 -2.02 8.84
C ASP A 161 -5.60 -2.85 7.54
N ARG A 162 -5.58 -2.22 6.37
CA ARG A 162 -5.55 -2.85 5.04
C ARG A 162 -4.15 -3.03 4.48
N LEU A 163 -3.09 -2.51 5.10
CA LEU A 163 -1.72 -2.68 4.61
C LEU A 163 -1.26 -4.14 4.76
N ARG A 164 -0.75 -4.72 3.68
CA ARG A 164 -0.26 -6.12 3.64
C ARG A 164 0.99 -6.21 2.78
N TYR A 165 1.84 -7.18 3.07
CA TYR A 165 2.86 -7.64 2.14
C TYR A 165 2.34 -8.76 1.26
N CYS A 166 2.68 -8.69 -0.02
CA CYS A 166 2.39 -9.75 -0.97
C CYS A 166 3.15 -11.03 -0.57
N LYS A 167 2.43 -12.14 -0.37
CA LYS A 167 3.03 -13.45 -0.05
C LYS A 167 3.97 -14.00 -1.13
N HIS A 168 3.98 -13.40 -2.33
CA HIS A 168 4.82 -13.85 -3.45
C HIS A 168 6.07 -12.98 -3.65
N CYS A 169 5.91 -11.66 -3.72
CA CYS A 169 6.98 -10.72 -4.09
C CYS A 169 7.37 -9.77 -2.96
N SER A 170 6.82 -9.95 -1.75
CA SER A 170 7.07 -9.11 -0.57
C SER A 170 6.79 -7.63 -0.77
N THR A 171 6.04 -7.26 -1.81
CA THR A 171 5.67 -5.88 -2.08
C THR A 171 4.53 -5.43 -1.16
N LEU A 172 4.67 -4.27 -0.52
CA LEU A 172 3.61 -3.64 0.25
C LEU A 172 2.44 -3.23 -0.66
N PHE A 173 1.21 -3.50 -0.24
CA PHE A 173 0.00 -3.12 -0.97
C PHE A 173 -1.18 -2.89 -0.03
N VAL A 174 -2.18 -2.15 -0.51
CA VAL A 174 -3.45 -1.95 0.21
C VAL A 174 -4.46 -3.01 -0.21
N GLN A 175 -4.99 -3.73 0.77
CA GLN A 175 -5.92 -4.82 0.56
C GLN A 175 -7.30 -4.32 0.07
N ALA A 176 -7.66 -4.60 -1.18
CA ALA A 176 -8.95 -4.21 -1.75
C ALA A 176 -10.11 -5.06 -1.20
N ARG A 177 -9.87 -6.36 -0.95
CA ARG A 177 -10.86 -7.34 -0.45
C ARG A 177 -10.33 -8.07 0.78
N ARG A 178 -11.16 -8.35 1.78
CA ARG A 178 -10.79 -8.97 3.07
C ARG A 178 -9.88 -10.21 2.98
N LYS A 179 -9.99 -11.00 1.91
CA LYS A 179 -9.22 -12.25 1.70
C LYS A 179 -8.04 -12.11 0.71
N GLN A 180 -7.75 -10.91 0.21
CA GLN A 180 -6.67 -10.71 -0.76
C GLN A 180 -5.31 -10.88 -0.07
N ARG A 181 -4.49 -11.80 -0.60
CA ARG A 181 -3.15 -12.15 -0.08
C ARG A 181 -2.00 -11.72 -1.00
N PHE A 182 -2.33 -11.31 -2.22
CA PHE A 182 -1.36 -10.97 -3.27
C PHE A 182 -1.64 -9.56 -3.78
N CYS A 183 -0.58 -8.81 -4.10
CA CYS A 183 -0.70 -7.45 -4.60
C CYS A 183 -1.32 -7.39 -6.01
N LYS A 184 -1.06 -8.40 -6.84
CA LYS A 184 -1.57 -8.50 -8.21
C LYS A 184 -2.02 -9.92 -8.57
N ARG A 185 -2.78 -10.05 -9.67
CA ARG A 185 -3.30 -11.33 -10.16
C ARG A 185 -2.18 -12.26 -10.61
N GLU A 186 -1.12 -11.72 -11.21
CA GLU A 186 0.04 -12.48 -11.67
C GLU A 186 0.75 -13.15 -10.48
N CYS A 187 0.92 -12.42 -9.37
CA CYS A 187 1.49 -12.97 -8.13
C CYS A 187 0.66 -14.14 -7.59
N GLN A 188 -0.67 -14.03 -7.64
CA GLN A 188 -1.57 -15.11 -7.23
C GLN A 188 -1.44 -16.32 -8.16
N GLN A 189 -1.41 -16.12 -9.48
CA GLN A 189 -1.27 -17.20 -10.47
C GLN A 189 0.05 -17.95 -10.29
N VAL A 190 1.17 -17.24 -10.14
CA VAL A 190 2.48 -17.87 -9.91
C VAL A 190 2.48 -18.69 -8.62
N ALA A 191 1.90 -18.16 -7.54
CA ALA A 191 1.78 -18.90 -6.28
C ALA A 191 0.93 -20.17 -6.43
N SER A 192 -0.22 -20.08 -7.10
CA SER A 192 -1.08 -21.23 -7.38
C SER A 192 -0.37 -22.30 -8.22
N MET A 193 0.34 -21.89 -9.28
CA MET A 193 1.10 -22.80 -10.13
C MET A 193 2.22 -23.52 -9.36
N ARG A 194 2.91 -22.81 -8.46
CA ARG A 194 3.92 -23.44 -7.58
C ARG A 194 3.29 -24.46 -6.63
N ALA A 195 2.14 -24.14 -6.03
CA ALA A 195 1.42 -25.05 -5.15
C ALA A 195 0.98 -26.32 -5.89
N LEU A 196 0.41 -26.20 -7.10
CA LEU A 196 0.04 -27.35 -7.93
C LEU A 196 1.25 -28.23 -8.25
N ARG A 197 2.38 -27.64 -8.65
CA ARG A 197 3.63 -28.39 -8.92
C ARG A 197 4.15 -29.13 -7.68
N MET A 198 3.98 -28.56 -6.49
CA MET A 198 4.36 -29.23 -5.23
C MET A 198 3.47 -30.43 -4.94
N ILE A 199 2.15 -30.28 -5.07
CA ILE A 199 1.18 -31.38 -4.91
C ILE A 199 1.48 -32.51 -5.90
N GLU A 200 1.74 -32.19 -7.17
CA GLU A 200 2.11 -33.19 -8.19
C GLU A 200 3.42 -33.92 -7.85
N ARG A 201 4.43 -33.19 -7.37
CA ARG A 201 5.71 -33.79 -6.95
C ARG A 201 5.53 -34.73 -5.76
N GLU A 202 4.72 -34.35 -4.79
CA GLU A 202 4.40 -35.19 -3.63
C GLU A 202 3.62 -36.44 -4.04
N ALA A 203 2.60 -36.30 -4.88
CA ALA A 203 1.85 -37.43 -5.42
C ALA A 203 2.76 -38.42 -6.19
N ARG A 204 3.71 -37.91 -7.00
CA ARG A 204 4.72 -38.75 -7.68
C ARG A 204 5.65 -39.46 -6.71
N LYS A 205 6.10 -38.80 -5.65
CA LYS A 205 6.93 -39.43 -4.60
C LYS A 205 6.16 -40.55 -3.89
N THR A 206 4.90 -40.33 -3.54
CA THR A 206 4.05 -41.34 -2.88
C THR A 206 3.80 -42.55 -3.79
N LYS A 207 3.51 -42.32 -5.08
CA LYS A 207 3.38 -43.40 -6.08
C LYS A 207 4.66 -44.22 -6.27
N ARG A 208 5.83 -43.59 -6.23
CA ARG A 208 7.13 -44.29 -6.30
C ARG A 208 7.39 -45.13 -5.04
N ARG A 209 7.04 -44.62 -3.86
CA ARG A 209 7.19 -45.36 -2.60
C ARG A 209 6.27 -46.59 -2.55
N SER A 210 5.00 -46.46 -2.95
CA SER A 210 4.07 -47.58 -2.99
C SER A 210 4.45 -48.64 -4.03
N SER A 211 4.89 -48.23 -5.22
CA SER A 211 5.35 -49.19 -6.25
C SER A 211 6.61 -49.95 -5.82
N GLN A 212 7.55 -49.28 -5.13
CA GLN A 212 8.74 -49.91 -4.58
C GLN A 212 8.41 -50.88 -3.43
N ALA A 213 7.46 -50.53 -2.55
CA ALA A 213 6.97 -51.42 -1.50
C ALA A 213 6.33 -52.70 -2.09
N ASN A 214 5.47 -52.55 -3.11
CA ASN A 214 4.83 -53.68 -3.78
C ASN A 214 5.84 -54.59 -4.50
N ARG A 215 6.88 -54.03 -5.13
CA ARG A 215 7.97 -54.81 -5.76
C ARG A 215 8.78 -55.62 -4.73
N ARG A 216 9.02 -55.08 -3.53
CA ARG A 216 9.71 -55.82 -2.45
C ARG A 216 8.84 -56.94 -1.89
N ALA A 217 7.53 -56.71 -1.74
CA ALA A 217 6.58 -57.71 -1.27
C ALA A 217 6.41 -58.88 -2.26
N SER A 218 6.43 -58.62 -3.57
CA SER A 218 6.31 -59.67 -4.59
C SER A 218 7.56 -60.55 -4.70
N HIS A 219 8.76 -59.98 -4.52
CA HIS A 219 10.01 -60.75 -4.53
C HIS A 219 10.18 -61.65 -3.30
N GLY A 220 9.62 -61.29 -2.14
CA GLY A 220 9.68 -62.11 -0.92
C GLY A 220 8.87 -63.40 -0.98
N LYS A 221 7.81 -63.46 -1.81
CA LYS A 221 6.95 -64.65 -1.95
C LYS A 221 7.50 -65.76 -2.83
N LYS A 222 8.55 -65.52 -3.63
CA LYS A 222 9.15 -66.53 -4.52
C LYS A 222 10.29 -67.35 -3.87
N ARG A 223 10.56 -67.15 -2.58
CA ARG A 223 11.69 -67.76 -1.87
C ARG A 223 11.29 -68.75 -0.77
N ARG A 224 10.02 -69.15 -0.72
CA ARG A 224 9.52 -70.22 0.15
C ARG A 224 9.02 -71.37 -0.70
#